data_AF-A0A0S2M1H9-F1
#
_entry.id   AF-A0A0S2M1H9-F1
#
_cell.length_a   1.000
_cell.length_b   1.000
_cell.length_c   1.000
_cell.angle_alpha   90.00
_cell.angle_beta   90.00
_cell.angle_gamma   90.00
#
_symmetry.space_group_name_H-M   'P 1'
#
loop_
_entity.id
_entity.type
_entity.pdbx_description
1 polymer ?
#
loop_
_entity_poly.entity_id
_entity_poly.type
_entity_poly.pdbx_seq_one_letter_code
_entity_poly.pdbx_strand_id
1 'polypeptide(L)'
;MSHSSENQPPPLPYELFRVGQTVALNLEDDIIVDRRDDEPLFLYRGHPGRITDPNFMHILTDWVGFEESPWSYAFGFTALPDDGPCPGLTAITEEEYAIRAKAIGEGKRPLID
;
A
#
# COMPACT_ATOMS: atom_id res chain seq x y z
N MET A 1 2.99 -3.53 -27.36
CA MET A 1 2.61 -2.12 -27.16
C MET A 1 2.95 -1.81 -25.73
N SER A 2 4.04 -1.09 -25.51
CA SER A 2 4.56 -0.79 -24.18
C SER A 2 3.78 0.38 -23.60
N HIS A 3 3.05 0.17 -22.51
CA HIS A 3 2.42 1.26 -21.77
C HIS A 3 3.52 2.07 -21.11
N SER A 4 3.63 3.35 -21.48
CA SER A 4 4.56 4.30 -20.87
C SER A 4 4.27 4.43 -19.37
N SER A 5 5.24 4.02 -18.55
CA SER A 5 5.30 4.20 -17.09
C SER A 5 5.49 5.68 -16.66
N GLU A 6 5.22 6.65 -17.54
CA GLU A 6 5.66 8.05 -17.40
C GLU A 6 4.85 8.90 -16.41
N ASN A 7 3.76 8.37 -15.84
CA ASN A 7 2.90 9.11 -14.91
C ASN A 7 2.85 8.53 -13.48
N GLN A 8 3.68 7.53 -13.16
CA GLN A 8 3.76 7.08 -11.77
C GLN A 8 4.79 7.92 -11.00
N PRO A 9 4.42 8.54 -9.86
CA PRO A 9 5.39 9.19 -9.00
C PRO A 9 6.45 8.14 -8.59
N PRO A 10 7.74 8.51 -8.60
CA PRO A 10 8.80 7.57 -8.30
C PRO A 10 8.58 6.96 -6.90
N PRO A 11 8.79 5.64 -6.73
CA PRO A 11 8.72 5.01 -5.42
C PRO A 11 9.67 5.71 -4.44
N LEU A 12 9.23 5.87 -3.19
CA LEU A 12 10.05 6.54 -2.19
C LEU A 12 11.32 5.72 -1.88
N PRO A 13 12.48 6.37 -1.75
CA PRO A 13 13.66 5.76 -1.14
C PRO A 13 13.29 5.11 0.20
N TYR A 14 13.74 3.87 0.43
CA TYR A 14 13.42 3.11 1.64
C TYR A 14 13.82 3.87 2.92
N GLU A 15 14.87 4.69 2.85
CA GLU A 15 15.38 5.56 3.93
C GLU A 15 14.36 6.61 4.40
N LEU A 16 13.34 6.88 3.59
CA LEU A 16 12.27 7.81 3.92
C LEU A 16 11.10 7.14 4.64
N PHE A 17 11.03 5.80 4.65
CA PHE A 17 9.97 5.09 5.36
C PHE A 17 10.16 5.16 6.86
N ARG A 18 9.10 5.61 7.55
CA ARG A 18 9.07 5.76 9.01
C ARG A 18 7.80 5.16 9.58
N VAL A 19 7.90 4.61 10.78
CA VAL A 19 6.72 4.24 11.58
C VAL A 19 5.78 5.44 11.65
N GLY A 20 4.50 5.20 11.39
CA GLY A 20 3.45 6.20 11.37
C GLY A 20 3.29 6.91 10.02
N GLN A 21 4.12 6.67 9.02
CA GLN A 21 3.97 7.33 7.73
C GLN A 21 2.73 6.82 6.97
N THR A 22 1.96 7.75 6.42
CA THR A 22 0.83 7.46 5.53
C THR A 22 1.32 7.11 4.14
N VAL A 23 0.82 5.99 3.63
CA VAL A 23 1.16 5.47 2.31
C VAL A 23 -0.11 5.03 1.57
N ALA A 24 0.02 4.93 0.25
CA ALA A 24 -0.94 4.28 -0.61
C ALA A 24 -0.29 3.11 -1.34
N LEU A 25 -1.07 2.06 -1.56
CA LEU A 25 -0.70 0.98 -2.47
C LEU A 25 -0.60 1.53 -3.90
N ASN A 26 0.52 1.30 -4.57
CA ASN A 26 0.80 1.76 -5.94
C ASN A 26 1.34 0.61 -6.80
N LEU A 27 0.57 -0.48 -6.86
CA LEU A 27 0.75 -1.55 -7.83
C LEU A 27 -0.14 -1.31 -9.05
N GLU A 28 0.20 -1.93 -10.17
CA GLU A 28 -0.61 -1.84 -11.40
C GLU A 28 -1.99 -2.51 -11.20
N ASP A 29 -2.01 -3.62 -10.47
CA ASP A 29 -3.20 -4.44 -10.23
C ASP A 29 -3.66 -4.40 -8.76
N ASP A 30 -4.97 -4.60 -8.57
CA ASP A 30 -5.57 -4.84 -7.25
C ASP A 30 -5.03 -6.17 -6.69
N ILE A 31 -4.79 -6.21 -5.38
CA ILE A 31 -4.36 -7.45 -4.71
C ILE A 31 -5.57 -8.13 -4.13
N ILE A 32 -5.77 -9.38 -4.57
CA ILE A 32 -6.79 -10.28 -4.06
C ILE A 32 -6.08 -11.32 -3.22
N VAL A 33 -6.29 -11.29 -1.90
CA VAL A 33 -5.80 -12.33 -1.00
C VAL A 33 -6.94 -13.32 -0.78
N ASP A 34 -6.79 -14.51 -1.36
CA ASP A 34 -7.74 -15.61 -1.19
C ASP A 34 -7.69 -16.10 0.26
N ARG A 35 -8.76 -15.82 1.02
CA ARG A 35 -8.91 -16.30 2.39
C ARG A 35 -9.53 -17.69 2.33
N ARG A 36 -8.94 -18.62 3.10
CA ARG A 36 -9.57 -19.92 3.38
C ARG A 36 -10.84 -19.79 4.25
N ASP A 37 -11.06 -18.61 4.84
CA ASP A 37 -12.21 -18.26 5.67
C ASP A 37 -13.07 -17.19 4.94
N ASP A 38 -13.83 -17.67 3.96
CA ASP A 38 -15.08 -17.16 3.35
C ASP A 38 -15.20 -15.72 2.78
N GLU A 39 -14.26 -14.79 2.99
CA GLU A 39 -14.29 -13.48 2.30
C GLU A 39 -12.92 -13.06 1.73
N PRO A 40 -12.80 -12.83 0.41
CA PRO A 40 -11.56 -12.35 -0.19
C PRO A 40 -11.21 -10.96 0.32
N LEU A 41 -9.94 -10.76 0.69
CA LEU A 41 -9.40 -9.46 1.06
C LEU A 41 -8.94 -8.74 -0.21
N PHE A 42 -9.47 -7.54 -0.44
CA PHE A 42 -9.15 -6.71 -1.60
C PHE A 42 -8.40 -5.47 -1.15
N LEU A 43 -7.13 -5.34 -1.58
CA LEU A 43 -6.40 -4.08 -1.51
C LEU A 43 -6.41 -3.46 -2.90
N TYR A 44 -7.04 -2.29 -3.01
CA TYR A 44 -7.16 -1.61 -4.29
C TYR A 44 -5.90 -0.80 -4.59
N ARG A 45 -5.59 -0.58 -5.87
CA ARG A 45 -4.64 0.49 -6.19
C ARG A 45 -5.11 1.81 -5.53
N GLY A 46 -4.22 2.45 -4.79
CA GLY A 46 -4.50 3.63 -3.98
C GLY A 46 -4.95 3.35 -2.54
N HIS A 47 -5.07 2.08 -2.12
CA HIS A 47 -5.50 1.72 -0.76
C HIS A 47 -4.62 2.42 0.28
N PRO A 48 -5.20 3.19 1.22
CA PRO A 48 -4.44 3.91 2.22
C PRO A 48 -4.03 2.98 3.36
N GLY A 49 -2.81 3.17 3.85
CA GLY A 49 -2.28 2.45 5.00
C GLY A 49 -1.28 3.29 5.78
N ARG A 50 -0.87 2.77 6.94
CA ARG A 50 0.13 3.40 7.81
C ARG A 50 1.27 2.42 8.12
N ILE A 51 2.50 2.84 7.89
CA ILE A 51 3.67 1.99 8.16
C ILE A 51 3.79 1.73 9.66
N THR A 52 3.92 0.46 10.05
CA THR A 52 4.13 0.02 11.44
C THR A 52 5.54 -0.50 11.68
N ASP A 53 6.21 -1.01 10.65
CA ASP A 53 7.63 -1.39 10.67
C ASP A 53 8.25 -1.09 9.30
N PRO A 54 9.22 -0.15 9.22
CA PRO A 54 9.90 0.20 7.98
C PRO A 54 11.11 -0.71 7.70
N ASN A 55 11.08 -1.99 8.10
CA ASN A 55 12.19 -2.90 7.88
C ASN A 55 12.52 -3.00 6.39
N PHE A 56 13.79 -2.82 6.04
CA PHE A 56 14.24 -2.85 4.66
C PHE A 56 13.96 -4.18 3.96
N MET A 57 13.80 -5.30 4.71
CA MET A 57 13.44 -6.61 4.15
C MET A 57 11.93 -6.83 4.03
N HIS A 58 11.14 -6.15 4.87
CA HIS A 58 9.69 -6.31 5.00
C HIS A 58 9.05 -5.03 5.56
N ILE A 59 8.41 -4.24 4.71
CA ILE A 59 7.62 -3.11 5.22
C ILE A 59 6.27 -3.63 5.70
N LEU A 60 5.94 -3.32 6.96
CA LEU A 60 4.64 -3.61 7.56
C LEU A 60 3.76 -2.37 7.50
N THR A 61 2.50 -2.55 7.09
CA THR A 61 1.54 -1.47 6.90
C THR A 61 0.16 -1.90 7.37
N ASP A 62 -0.39 -1.16 8.34
CA ASP A 62 -1.80 -1.31 8.73
C ASP A 62 -2.68 -0.67 7.66
N TRP A 63 -3.43 -1.49 6.94
CA TRP A 63 -4.32 -1.04 5.86
C TRP A 63 -5.70 -0.71 6.40
N VAL A 64 -6.28 0.36 5.87
CA VAL A 64 -7.63 0.77 6.27
C VAL A 64 -8.66 -0.32 5.92
N GLY A 65 -9.49 -0.68 6.90
CA GLY A 65 -10.50 -1.73 6.79
C GLY A 65 -9.96 -3.14 7.04
N PHE A 66 -8.67 -3.27 7.34
CA PHE A 66 -8.00 -4.54 7.61
C PHE A 66 -7.10 -4.48 8.84
N GLU A 67 -7.24 -3.48 9.71
CA GLU A 67 -6.37 -3.24 10.87
C GLU A 67 -6.29 -4.45 11.82
N GLU A 68 -7.38 -5.21 11.96
CA GLU A 68 -7.44 -6.43 12.79
C GLU A 68 -7.05 -7.71 12.03
N SER A 69 -6.74 -7.60 10.74
CA SER A 69 -6.38 -8.74 9.90
C SER A 69 -4.93 -9.16 10.19
N PRO A 70 -4.65 -10.45 10.45
CA PRO A 70 -3.29 -10.99 10.56
C PRO A 70 -2.47 -10.89 9.26
N TRP A 71 -3.05 -10.32 8.20
CA TRP A 71 -2.42 -10.03 6.90
C TRP A 71 -2.11 -8.55 6.67
N SER A 72 -2.38 -7.65 7.62
CA SER A 72 -1.85 -6.27 7.63
C SER A 72 -0.33 -6.19 7.80
N TYR A 73 0.37 -7.32 7.61
CA TYR A 73 1.71 -7.55 8.10
C TYR A 73 2.71 -7.96 7.02
N ALA A 74 2.47 -7.69 5.74
CA ALA A 74 3.54 -7.80 4.75
C ALA A 74 3.17 -7.14 3.42
N PHE A 75 3.51 -5.87 3.24
CA PHE A 75 3.63 -5.31 1.90
C PHE A 75 5.02 -4.72 1.74
N GLY A 76 5.91 -5.57 1.22
CA GLY A 76 7.25 -5.17 0.86
C GLY A 76 8.26 -6.26 1.15
N PHE A 77 8.05 -7.49 0.66
CA PHE A 77 9.18 -8.42 0.57
C PHE A 77 10.15 -7.78 -0.44
N THR A 78 11.22 -7.17 0.05
CA THR A 78 12.29 -6.70 -0.81
C THR A 78 13.12 -7.92 -1.22
N ALA A 79 12.60 -8.70 -2.16
CA ALA A 79 13.49 -9.34 -3.10
C ALA A 79 13.78 -8.23 -4.12
N LEU A 80 14.81 -7.39 -3.97
CA LEU A 80 16.21 -7.74 -3.97
C LEU A 80 17.03 -6.56 -3.41
N PRO A 81 18.15 -6.79 -2.70
CA PRO A 81 19.04 -5.74 -2.20
C PRO A 81 19.58 -4.79 -3.29
N ASP A 82 19.55 -5.22 -4.55
CA ASP A 82 20.19 -4.52 -5.68
C ASP A 82 19.20 -3.71 -6.55
N ASP A 83 17.87 -3.86 -6.38
CA ASP A 83 16.85 -3.32 -7.31
C ASP A 83 16.13 -2.03 -6.84
N GLY A 84 16.62 -1.39 -5.78
CA GLY A 84 16.12 -0.07 -5.38
C GLY A 84 14.79 -0.08 -4.61
N PRO A 85 14.14 1.09 -4.43
CA PRO A 85 13.07 1.32 -3.45
C PRO A 85 11.87 0.39 -3.63
N CYS A 86 11.27 -0.05 -2.51
CA CYS A 86 10.11 -0.96 -2.46
C CYS A 86 9.04 -0.56 -3.49
N PRO A 87 8.96 -1.25 -4.64
CA PRO A 87 7.95 -0.95 -5.64
C PRO A 87 6.59 -1.32 -5.05
N GLY A 88 5.61 -0.42 -5.18
CA GLY A 88 4.25 -0.67 -4.71
C GLY A 88 3.77 0.18 -3.53
N LEU A 89 4.60 1.04 -2.96
CA LEU A 89 4.16 2.04 -1.97
C LEU A 89 4.50 3.46 -2.42
N THR A 90 3.54 4.37 -2.24
CA THR A 90 3.72 5.80 -2.47
C THR A 90 3.33 6.56 -1.22
N ALA A 91 4.17 7.49 -0.75
CA ALA A 91 3.75 8.38 0.34
C ALA A 91 2.57 9.24 -0.11
N ILE A 92 1.64 9.39 0.81
CA ILE A 92 0.51 10.30 0.68
C ILE A 92 0.48 11.21 1.89
N THR A 93 -0.23 12.32 1.77
CA THR A 93 -0.48 13.21 2.91
C THR A 93 -1.49 12.60 3.89
N GLU A 94 -1.52 13.10 5.12
CA GLU A 94 -2.56 12.74 6.11
C GLU A 94 -3.98 13.08 5.62
N GLU A 95 -4.12 14.16 4.83
CA GLU A 95 -5.39 14.57 4.23
C GLU A 95 -5.86 13.55 3.19
N GLU A 96 -4.99 13.15 2.27
CA GLU A 96 -5.27 12.11 1.28
C GLU A 96 -5.61 10.77 1.94
N TYR A 97 -4.86 10.41 2.99
CA TYR A 97 -5.15 9.23 3.81
C TYR A 97 -6.58 9.29 4.37
N ALA A 98 -6.96 10.40 5.01
CA ALA A 98 -8.29 10.57 5.60
C ALA A 98 -9.42 10.50 4.57
N ILE A 99 -9.24 11.12 3.39
CA ILE A 99 -10.21 11.07 2.28
C ILE A 99 -10.43 9.63 1.82
N ARG A 100 -9.34 8.90 1.56
CA ARG A 100 -9.40 7.51 1.08
C ARG A 100 -9.94 6.56 2.15
N ALA A 101 -9.57 6.77 3.41
CA ALA A 101 -10.06 5.98 4.53
C ALA A 101 -11.57 6.13 4.70
N LYS A 102 -12.07 7.37 4.59
CA LYS A 102 -13.51 7.66 4.61
C LYS A 102 -14.24 6.96 3.45
N ALA A 103 -13.69 6.98 2.24
CA ALA A 103 -14.30 6.30 1.09
C ALA A 103 -14.45 4.79 1.34
N ILE A 104 -13.43 4.14 1.90
CA ILE A 104 -13.49 2.71 2.27
C ILE A 104 -14.54 2.46 3.34
N GLY A 105 -14.61 3.32 4.38
CA GLY A 105 -15.65 3.23 5.40
C GLY A 105 -17.09 3.38 4.86
N GLU A 106 -17.25 4.04 3.70
CA GLU A 106 -18.51 4.15 2.97
C GLU A 106 -18.74 3.00 1.96
N GLY A 107 -17.87 1.99 1.92
CA GLY A 107 -17.93 0.87 0.98
C GLY A 107 -17.50 1.22 -0.45
N LYS A 108 -16.75 2.31 -0.64
CA LYS A 108 -16.27 2.78 -1.95
C LYS A 108 -14.79 2.45 -2.13
N ARG A 109 -14.37 2.33 -3.39
CA ARG A 109 -12.95 2.23 -3.74
C ARG A 109 -12.25 3.58 -3.51
N PRO A 110 -10.99 3.58 -3.03
CA PRO A 110 -10.19 4.79 -2.89
C PRO A 110 -9.85 5.38 -4.27
N LEU A 111 -9.85 6.71 -4.37
CA LEU A 111 -9.51 7.42 -5.61
C LEU A 111 -7.98 7.51 -5.75
N ILE A 112 -7.52 7.36 -6.99
CA ILE A 112 -6.13 7.55 -7.44
C ILE A 112 -6.09 8.83 -8.27
N ASP A 113 -6.17 9.98 -7.60
CA ASP A 113 -5.99 11.27 -8.25
C ASP A 113 -4.53 11.49 -8.67
#